data_AF-A0A2A5M9Q5-F1
#
_entry.id   AF-A0A2A5M9Q5-F1
#
_cell.length_a   1.000
_cell.length_b   1.000
_cell.length_c   1.000
_cell.angle_alpha   90.00
_cell.angle_beta   90.00
_cell.angle_gamma   90.00
#
_symmetry.space_group_name_H-M   'P 1'
#
loop_
_entity.id
_entity.type
_entity.pdbx_description
1 polymer ?
#
loop_
_entity_poly.entity_id
_entity_poly.type
_entity_poly.pdbx_seq_one_letter_code
_entity_poly.pdbx_strand_id
1 'polypeptide(L)' 'GALFSIARELELPIFYVGVGEQMTDLQEFNASAYLDTLLDPIFE' A
#
# COMPACT_ATOMS: atom_id res chain seq x y z
N GLY A 1 -0.75 -3.89 -6.33
CA GLY A 1 -1.79 -4.61 -7.09
C GLY A 1 -3.03 -4.89 -6.26
N ALA A 2 -3.05 -5.98 -5.49
CA ALA A 2 -4.22 -6.43 -4.71
C ALA A 2 -4.81 -5.37 -3.76
N LEU A 3 -3.97 -4.51 -3.18
CA LEU A 3 -4.39 -3.37 -2.36
C LEU A 3 -5.46 -2.48 -3.02
N PHE A 4 -5.37 -2.24 -4.33
CA PHE A 4 -6.38 -1.47 -5.06
C PHE A 4 -7.72 -2.18 -5.15
N SER A 5 -7.70 -3.49 -5.42
CA SER A 5 -8.92 -4.30 -5.50
C SER A 5 -9.63 -4.34 -4.15
N ILE A 6 -8.88 -4.49 -3.06
CA ILE A 6 -9.40 -4.48 -1.70
C ILE A 6 -10.01 -3.11 -1.36
N ALA A 7 -9.27 -2.02 -1.61
CA ALA A 7 -9.74 -0.67 -1.33
C ALA A 7 -11.01 -0.32 -2.14
N ARG A 8 -11.07 -0.75 -3.41
CA ARG A 8 -12.25 -0.58 -4.28
C ARG A 8 -13.46 -1.34 -3.73
N GLU A 9 -13.28 -2.61 -3.36
CA GLU A 9 -14.39 -3.47 -2.96
C GLU A 9 -14.95 -3.10 -1.59
N LEU A 10 -14.07 -2.76 -0.65
CA LEU A 10 -14.47 -2.49 0.73
C LEU A 10 -14.91 -1.05 0.96
N GLU A 11 -14.46 -0.09 0.14
CA GLU A 11 -14.68 1.35 0.32
C GLU A 11 -14.30 1.87 1.73
N LEU A 12 -13.38 1.18 2.41
CA LEU A 12 -12.91 1.52 3.74
C LEU A 12 -11.46 2.01 3.71
N PRO A 13 -11.06 2.89 4.65
CA PRO A 13 -9.68 3.36 4.74
C PRO A 13 -8.74 2.23 5.20
N ILE A 14 -7.58 2.16 4.57
CA ILE A 14 -6.48 1.30 4.99
C ILE A 14 -5.59 2.12 5.92
N PHE A 15 -5.43 1.66 7.16
CA PHE A 15 -4.60 2.36 8.15
C PHE A 15 -3.16 1.85 8.21
N TYR A 16 -2.97 0.54 8.08
CA TYR A 16 -1.66 -0.10 8.21
C TYR A 16 -1.45 -1.18 7.16
N VAL A 17 -0.19 -1.41 6.82
CA VAL A 17 0.25 -2.47 5.89
C VAL A 17 1.42 -3.23 6.50
N GLY A 18 1.39 -4.55 6.36
CA GLY A 18 2.51 -5.42 6.68
C GLY A 18 3.50 -5.47 5.52
N VAL A 19 4.79 -5.25 5.78
CA VAL A 19 5.85 -5.23 4.77
C VAL A 19 6.86 -6.36 4.91
N GLY A 20 6.62 -7.28 5.85
CA GLY A 20 7.51 -8.38 6.17
C GLY A 20 6.88 -9.34 7.18
N GLU A 21 7.69 -10.21 7.74
CA GLU A 21 7.24 -11.31 8.62
C GLU A 21 7.47 -11.01 10.11
N GLN A 22 8.24 -9.98 10.45
CA GLN A 22 8.52 -9.63 11.84
C GLN A 22 7.39 -8.80 12.44
N MET A 23 7.26 -8.86 13.77
CA MET A 23 6.27 -8.06 14.51
C MET A 23 6.43 -6.56 14.29
N THR A 24 7.63 -6.11 13.95
CA THR A 24 7.97 -4.70 13.68
C THR A 24 7.70 -4.29 12.24
N ASP A 25 7.36 -5.22 11.35
CA ASP A 25 7.17 -4.96 9.92
C ASP A 25 5.76 -4.44 9.61
N LEU A 26 5.24 -3.57 10.48
CA LEU A 26 3.94 -2.93 10.35
C LEU A 26 4.14 -1.42 10.20
N GLN A 27 3.59 -0.85 9.13
CA GLN A 27 3.74 0.58 8.82
C GLN A 27 2.38 1.22 8.57
N GLU A 28 2.26 2.52 8.89
CA GLU A 28 1.11 3.33 8.49
C GLU A 28 1.01 3.38 6.96
N PHE A 29 -0.19 3.21 6.44
CA PHE A 29 -0.41 3.22 5.00
C PHE A 29 -0.49 4.67 4.48
N ASN A 30 0.41 5.01 3.55
CA ASN A 30 0.39 6.27 2.82
C ASN A 30 0.13 6.02 1.33
N ALA A 31 -1.06 6.40 0.87
CA ALA A 31 -1.50 6.16 -0.50
C ALA A 31 -0.63 6.88 -1.54
N SER A 32 -0.17 8.11 -1.26
CA SER A 32 0.68 8.88 -2.16
C SER A 32 2.04 8.21 -2.33
N ALA A 33 2.73 7.91 -1.22
CA ALA A 33 4.03 7.25 -1.27
C ALA A 33 3.97 5.86 -1.94
N TYR A 34 2.88 5.12 -1.71
CA TYR A 34 2.65 3.84 -2.39
C TYR A 34 2.52 3.99 -3.91
N LEU A 35 1.77 5.01 -4.36
CA LEU A 35 1.61 5.30 -5.79
C LEU A 35 2.93 5.75 -6.41
N ASP A 36 3.64 6.68 -5.79
CA ASP A 36 4.93 7.17 -6.28
C ASP A 36 5.90 5.99 -6.50
N THR A 37 6.10 5.16 -5.48
CA THR A 37 7.00 3.99 -5.56
C THR A 37 6.56 2.97 -6.62
N LEU A 38 5.25 2.81 -6.84
CA LEU A 38 4.72 1.88 -7.82
C LEU A 38 4.88 2.39 -9.26
N LEU A 39 4.80 3.70 -9.44
CA LEU A 39 4.81 4.36 -10.74
C LEU A 39 6.22 4.76 -11.18
N ASP A 40 7.16 4.98 -10.26
CA ASP A 40 8.55 5.35 -10.56
C ASP A 40 9.18 4.48 -11.67
N PRO A 41 9.14 3.13 -11.62
CA PRO A 41 9.78 2.29 -12.64
C PRO A 41 9.06 2.29 -14.00
N ILE A 42 7.83 2.82 -14.07
CA ILE A 42 7.01 2.84 -15.30
C ILE A 42 7.29 4.09 -16.12
N PHE A 43 7.70 5.18 -15.46
CA PHE A 43 7.91 6.48 -16.08
C PHE A 43 9.39 6.86 -16.23
N GLU A 44 10.31 5.91 -16.02
CA GLU A 44 11.74 5.99 -16.38
C GLU A 44 12.05 5.54 -17.82
#